data_AF-A0A2J7ZQS8-F1
#
_entry.id   AF-A0A2J7ZQS8-F1
#
_cell.length_a   1.000
_cell.length_b   1.000
_cell.length_c   1.000
_cell.angle_alpha   90.00
_cell.angle_beta   90.00
_cell.angle_gamma   90.00
#
_symmetry.space_group_name_H-M   'P 1'
#
loop_
_entity.id
_entity.type
_entity.pdbx_description
1 polymer ?
#
loop_
_entity_poly.entity_id
_entity_poly.type
_entity_poly.pdbx_seq_one_letter_code
_entity_poly.pdbx_strand_id
1 'polypeptide(L)'
;MSDSHLVDGQLTLQDAQLAFLWARMYVIDEIKDYPRYTCLSFTDFLESIGRVADMKALPAASDLDLAGYDTILEWALDKERMEGGGPDNKTSGGDDSRSDRDRTVVSSLDIFRPRASSGFQAAKSRPLYVKVEMFLDLIFRRLFWDPSQPEIPFNYDGLLKLIKKIDKDLGP
;
A
#
# COMPACT_ATOMS: atom_id res chain seq x y z
N MET A 1 -12.27 -8.24 1.73
CA MET A 1 -10.79 -8.14 1.84
C MET A 1 -10.09 -8.21 0.49
N SER A 2 -10.70 -8.80 -0.53
CA SER A 2 -10.21 -8.74 -1.92
C SER A 2 -10.46 -7.39 -2.59
N ASP A 3 -11.32 -6.55 -2.00
CA ASP A 3 -11.94 -5.40 -2.65
C ASP A 3 -10.97 -4.25 -2.92
N SER A 4 -9.90 -4.14 -2.13
CA SER A 4 -8.90 -3.08 -2.24
C SER A 4 -7.55 -3.56 -2.78
N HIS A 5 -7.40 -4.83 -3.18
CA HIS A 5 -6.16 -5.40 -3.73
C HIS A 5 -4.88 -5.04 -2.95
N LEU A 6 -4.99 -4.84 -1.62
CA LEU A 6 -3.86 -4.42 -0.80
C LEU A 6 -2.88 -5.56 -0.50
N VAL A 7 -3.39 -6.80 -0.50
CA VAL A 7 -2.61 -8.01 -0.30
C VAL A 7 -1.92 -8.36 -1.61
N ASP A 8 -0.60 -8.23 -1.63
CA ASP A 8 0.26 -8.40 -2.80
C ASP A 8 1.61 -9.02 -2.39
N GLY A 9 2.60 -9.04 -3.29
CA GLY A 9 3.93 -9.56 -3.00
C GLY A 9 4.71 -8.78 -1.93
N GLN A 10 4.27 -7.58 -1.56
CA GLN A 10 4.89 -6.74 -0.53
C GLN A 10 4.14 -6.74 0.80
N LEU A 11 2.82 -6.93 0.77
CA LEU A 11 1.99 -7.11 1.94
C LEU A 11 1.26 -8.44 1.83
N THR A 12 1.84 -9.50 2.40
CA THR A 12 1.22 -10.82 2.36
C THR A 12 0.06 -10.91 3.36
N LEU A 13 -0.76 -11.95 3.23
CA LEU A 13 -1.81 -12.23 4.23
C LEU A 13 -1.22 -12.47 5.62
N GLN A 14 -0.03 -13.09 5.68
CA GLN A 14 0.69 -13.31 6.93
C GLN A 14 1.12 -11.99 7.57
N ASP A 15 1.58 -11.02 6.78
CA ASP A 15 1.94 -9.69 7.27
C ASP A 15 0.72 -8.93 7.82
N ALA A 16 -0.41 -9.03 7.13
CA ALA A 16 -1.66 -8.44 7.58
C ALA A 16 -2.16 -9.07 8.91
N GLN A 17 -2.06 -10.40 9.04
CA GLN A 17 -2.37 -11.10 10.29
C GLN A 17 -1.42 -10.69 11.42
N LEU A 18 -0.13 -10.53 11.13
CA LEU A 18 0.85 -10.08 12.09
C LEU A 18 0.56 -8.64 12.55
N ALA A 19 0.23 -7.75 11.61
CA ALA A 19 -0.17 -6.38 11.93
C ALA A 19 -1.41 -6.33 12.81
N PHE A 20 -2.43 -7.15 12.52
CA PHE A 20 -3.60 -7.31 13.39
C PHE A 20 -3.20 -7.76 14.79
N LEU A 21 -2.39 -8.83 14.89
CA LEU A 21 -2.00 -9.43 16.15
C LEU A 21 -1.21 -8.45 17.03
N TRP A 22 -0.28 -7.72 16.41
CA TRP A 22 0.67 -6.83 17.09
C TRP A 22 0.08 -5.47 17.40
N ALA A 23 -0.95 -5.05 16.68
CA ALA A 23 -1.65 -3.81 16.98
C ALA A 23 -2.46 -3.90 18.27
N ARG A 24 -2.77 -5.12 18.75
CA ARG A 24 -3.47 -5.32 20.03
C ARG A 24 -2.55 -4.95 21.18
N MET A 25 -2.83 -3.81 21.82
CA MET A 25 -2.00 -3.27 22.90
C MET A 25 -2.12 -4.02 24.24
N TYR A 26 -2.98 -5.05 24.32
CA TYR A 26 -3.26 -5.80 25.54
C TYR A 26 -3.05 -7.30 25.35
N VAL A 27 -2.60 -7.97 26.41
CA VAL A 27 -2.71 -9.43 26.53
C VAL A 27 -4.19 -9.74 26.73
N ILE A 28 -4.83 -10.32 25.72
CA ILE A 28 -6.23 -10.72 25.75
C ILE A 28 -6.30 -12.22 26.08
N ASP A 29 -7.17 -12.59 27.02
CA ASP A 29 -7.51 -13.98 27.27
C ASP A 29 -8.39 -14.50 26.11
N GLU A 30 -7.81 -15.36 25.27
CA GLU A 30 -8.45 -15.87 24.06
C GLU A 30 -9.67 -16.78 24.34
N ILE A 31 -9.77 -17.29 25.57
CA ILE A 31 -10.84 -18.23 25.98
C ILE A 31 -12.00 -17.45 26.60
N LYS A 32 -11.70 -16.49 27.47
CA LYS A 32 -12.71 -15.75 28.23
C LYS A 32 -13.32 -14.58 27.45
N ASP A 33 -12.51 -13.87 26.66
CA ASP A 33 -12.91 -12.65 25.96
C ASP A 33 -12.82 -12.82 24.44
N TYR A 34 -13.40 -13.91 23.92
CA TYR A 34 -13.40 -14.25 22.49
C TYR A 34 -13.87 -13.11 21.55
N PRO A 35 -14.96 -12.37 21.84
CA PRO A 35 -15.37 -11.25 20.97
C PRO A 35 -14.32 -10.14 20.88
N ARG A 36 -13.60 -9.89 21.98
CA ARG A 36 -12.52 -8.90 22.02
C ARG A 36 -11.25 -9.40 21.33
N TYR A 37 -11.06 -10.71 21.30
CA TYR A 37 -9.96 -11.35 20.58
C TYR A 37 -10.13 -11.24 19.06
N THR A 38 -11.36 -11.33 18.55
CA THR A 38 -11.66 -11.32 17.11
C THR A 38 -11.79 -9.92 16.49
N CYS A 39 -11.80 -8.86 17.30
CA CYS A 39 -12.01 -7.48 16.87
C CYS A 39 -10.89 -6.56 17.36
N LEU A 40 -10.65 -5.47 16.64
CA LEU A 40 -9.76 -4.40 17.08
C LEU A 40 -10.57 -3.28 17.74
N SER A 41 -10.04 -2.69 18.81
CA SER A 41 -10.53 -1.37 19.22
C SER A 41 -10.16 -0.34 18.15
N PHE A 42 -10.77 0.84 18.19
CA PHE A 42 -10.42 1.89 17.24
C PHE A 42 -8.93 2.27 17.31
N THR A 43 -8.34 2.31 18.51
CA THR A 43 -6.91 2.59 18.69
C THR A 43 -6.04 1.49 18.09
N ASP A 44 -6.37 0.21 18.35
CA ASP A 44 -5.64 -0.92 17.74
C ASP A 44 -5.81 -0.92 16.22
N PHE A 45 -6.96 -0.51 15.70
CA PHE A 45 -7.17 -0.36 14.27
C PHE A 45 -6.26 0.70 13.65
N LEU A 46 -6.14 1.89 14.27
CA LEU A 46 -5.22 2.93 13.80
C LEU A 46 -3.75 2.48 13.86
N GLU A 47 -3.36 1.78 14.92
CA GLU A 47 -2.03 1.19 15.06
C GLU A 47 -1.77 0.15 13.95
N SER A 48 -2.77 -0.68 13.62
CA SER A 48 -2.67 -1.66 12.54
C SER A 48 -2.46 -0.97 11.18
N ILE A 49 -3.16 0.14 10.91
CA ILE A 49 -2.97 0.94 9.69
C ILE A 49 -1.57 1.51 9.62
N GLY A 50 -1.06 2.07 10.73
CA GLY A 50 0.30 2.58 10.81
C GLY A 50 1.34 1.52 10.45
N ARG A 51 1.20 0.32 11.01
CA ARG A 51 2.10 -0.80 10.73
C ARG A 51 2.07 -1.25 9.28
N VAL A 52 0.87 -1.37 8.70
CA VAL A 52 0.71 -1.75 7.29
C VAL A 52 1.31 -0.67 6.36
N ALA A 53 1.08 0.61 6.66
CA ALA A 53 1.70 1.72 5.93
C ALA A 53 3.24 1.70 6.01
N ASP A 54 3.79 1.19 7.11
CA ASP A 54 5.23 1.03 7.29
C ASP A 54 5.83 -0.19 6.56
N MET A 55 5.03 -1.22 6.31
CA MET A 55 5.40 -2.43 5.58
C MET A 55 5.28 -2.24 4.06
N LYS A 56 4.27 -1.51 3.59
CA LYS A 56 4.06 -1.28 2.15
C LYS A 56 5.08 -0.28 1.63
N ALA A 57 5.81 -0.64 0.58
CA ALA A 57 6.83 0.23 0.00
C ALA A 57 6.18 1.30 -0.88
N LEU A 58 5.59 2.32 -0.25
CA LEU A 58 4.96 3.44 -0.93
C LEU A 58 5.98 4.53 -1.29
N PRO A 59 5.95 5.09 -2.51
CA PRO A 59 6.78 6.22 -2.89
C PRO A 59 6.46 7.47 -2.05
N ALA A 60 7.38 8.44 -2.02
CA ALA A 60 7.03 9.77 -1.54
C ALA A 60 6.29 10.54 -2.63
N ALA A 61 5.51 11.56 -2.25
CA ALA A 61 4.86 12.44 -3.22
C ALA A 61 5.87 13.05 -4.21
N SER A 62 7.02 13.51 -3.70
CA SER A 62 8.12 14.00 -4.55
C SER A 62 8.64 12.98 -5.56
N ASP A 63 8.64 11.69 -5.20
CA ASP A 63 9.10 10.63 -6.10
C ASP A 63 8.06 10.34 -7.17
N LEU A 64 6.77 10.43 -6.84
CA LEU A 64 5.67 10.33 -7.82
C LEU A 64 5.76 11.46 -8.85
N ASP A 65 5.94 12.70 -8.38
CA ASP A 65 6.08 13.89 -9.24
C ASP A 65 7.28 13.73 -10.20
N LEU A 66 8.42 13.26 -9.69
CA LEU A 66 9.62 13.01 -10.49
C LEU A 66 9.44 11.87 -11.50
N ALA A 67 8.65 10.85 -11.16
CA ALA A 67 8.34 9.73 -12.05
C ALA A 67 7.20 10.04 -13.03
N GLY A 68 6.51 11.17 -12.88
CA GLY A 68 5.41 11.59 -13.75
C GLY A 68 4.08 10.91 -13.43
N TYR A 69 3.86 10.50 -12.18
CA TYR A 69 2.58 9.98 -11.71
C TYR A 69 1.78 11.08 -11.01
N ASP A 70 0.56 11.34 -11.49
CA ASP A 70 -0.33 12.34 -10.88
C ASP A 70 -0.94 11.81 -9.57
N THR A 71 -1.08 10.48 -9.49
CA THR A 71 -1.75 9.82 -8.35
C THR A 71 -1.03 8.54 -7.93
N ILE A 72 -1.12 8.22 -6.63
CA ILE A 72 -0.59 6.96 -6.08
C ILE A 72 -1.28 5.72 -6.67
N LEU A 73 -2.53 5.87 -7.14
CA LEU A 73 -3.29 4.79 -7.75
C LEU A 73 -2.70 4.39 -9.10
N GLU A 74 -2.37 5.37 -9.95
CA GLU A 74 -1.72 5.11 -11.26
C GLU A 74 -0.40 4.38 -11.08
N TRP A 75 0.44 4.84 -10.15
CA TRP A 75 1.67 4.15 -9.79
C TRP A 75 1.41 2.69 -9.35
N ALA A 76 0.39 2.45 -8.53
CA ALA A 76 0.07 1.11 -8.05
C ALA A 76 -0.42 0.19 -9.18
N LEU A 77 -1.24 0.69 -10.10
CA LEU A 77 -1.74 -0.06 -11.26
C LEU A 77 -0.60 -0.42 -12.23
N ASP A 78 0.30 0.52 -12.50
CA ASP A 78 1.48 0.29 -13.35
C ASP A 78 2.43 -0.73 -12.73
N LYS A 79 2.66 -0.64 -11.42
CA LYS A 79 3.47 -1.60 -10.69
C LYS A 79 2.89 -3.02 -10.78
N GLU A 80 1.59 -3.18 -10.59
CA GLU A 80 0.92 -4.48 -10.72
C GLU A 80 1.01 -5.04 -12.14
N ARG A 81 0.92 -4.17 -13.15
CA ARG A 81 1.11 -4.57 -14.55
C ARG A 81 2.53 -5.08 -14.81
N MET A 82 3.53 -4.46 -14.20
CA MET A 82 4.93 -4.89 -14.29
C MET A 82 5.19 -6.20 -13.54
N GLU A 83 4.64 -6.36 -12.32
CA GLU A 83 4.82 -7.56 -11.49
C GLU A 83 4.00 -8.76 -12.01
N GLY A 84 2.87 -8.52 -12.69
CA GLY A 84 1.99 -9.55 -13.26
C GLY A 84 2.51 -10.26 -14.53
N GLY A 85 3.63 -9.80 -15.09
CA GLY A 85 4.34 -10.47 -16.19
C GLY A 85 5.48 -11.37 -15.70
N GLY A 86 5.19 -12.60 -15.25
CA GLY A 86 6.25 -13.58 -14.92
C GLY A 86 6.67 -14.45 -16.12
N PRO A 87 7.72 -15.30 -16.01
CA PRO A 87 9.00 -15.15 -15.34
C PRO A 87 10.13 -15.37 -16.37
N ASP A 88 10.63 -14.32 -17.02
CA ASP A 88 11.83 -14.40 -17.87
C ASP A 88 12.48 -13.02 -17.94
N ASN A 89 13.06 -12.57 -16.82
CA ASN A 89 14.10 -11.56 -16.93
C ASN A 89 15.25 -11.91 -16.00
N LYS A 90 16.16 -12.71 -16.56
CA LYS A 90 17.50 -12.93 -16.03
C LYS A 90 18.08 -11.61 -15.58
N THR A 91 18.52 -11.59 -14.32
CA THR A 91 19.65 -10.80 -13.84
C THR A 91 20.73 -10.77 -14.91
N SER A 92 20.74 -9.70 -15.70
CA SER A 92 21.77 -9.45 -16.71
C SER A 92 22.67 -8.37 -16.12
N GLY A 93 23.68 -8.83 -15.38
CA GLY A 93 24.88 -8.05 -15.17
C GLY A 93 25.54 -7.84 -16.53
N GLY A 94 25.64 -6.59 -16.97
CA GLY A 94 26.28 -6.18 -18.20
C GLY A 94 27.04 -4.89 -17.94
N ASP A 95 28.33 -5.06 -17.67
CA ASP A 95 29.36 -4.03 -17.71
C ASP A 95 29.54 -3.59 -19.18
N ASP A 96 29.31 -2.32 -19.50
CA ASP A 96 30.00 -1.70 -20.63
C ASP A 96 29.97 -0.16 -20.58
N SER A 97 31.16 0.41 -20.71
CA SER A 97 31.43 1.85 -20.72
C SER A 97 31.23 2.42 -22.13
N ARG A 98 30.46 3.52 -22.29
CA ARG A 98 30.81 4.72 -23.10
C ARG A 98 29.67 5.75 -23.29
N SER A 99 30.05 7.00 -23.02
CA SER A 99 29.60 8.30 -23.58
C SER A 99 28.15 8.77 -23.45
N ASP A 100 27.94 9.60 -22.43
CA ASP A 100 27.53 11.02 -22.52
C ASP A 100 26.47 11.42 -23.57
N ARG A 101 25.21 11.52 -23.10
CA ARG A 101 24.22 12.53 -23.50
C ARG A 101 23.10 12.59 -22.44
N ASP A 102 23.34 13.43 -21.44
CA ASP A 102 22.40 14.38 -20.85
C ASP A 102 20.89 14.05 -20.96
N ARG A 103 20.43 13.23 -20.01
CA ARG A 103 19.17 13.39 -19.28
C ARG A 103 19.36 12.65 -17.97
N THR A 104 19.32 13.36 -16.85
CA THR A 104 19.21 12.81 -15.50
C THR A 104 17.88 12.05 -15.36
N VAL A 105 17.85 10.87 -15.96
CA VAL A 105 16.87 9.81 -15.74
C VAL A 105 17.29 9.16 -14.42
N VAL A 106 16.98 9.81 -13.29
CA VAL A 106 16.89 9.08 -12.03
C VAL A 106 15.84 8.02 -12.29
N SER A 107 16.29 6.78 -12.41
CA SER A 107 15.64 5.75 -13.20
C SER A 107 14.19 5.54 -12.79
N SER A 108 13.26 5.62 -13.74
CA SER A 108 11.87 5.18 -13.57
C SER A 108 11.75 3.74 -13.06
N LEU A 109 12.84 2.96 -13.10
CA LEU A 109 12.95 1.61 -12.54
C LEU A 109 13.18 1.56 -11.02
N ASP A 110 13.55 2.66 -10.36
CA ASP A 110 13.85 2.66 -8.91
C ASP A 110 12.60 2.92 -8.06
N ILE A 111 11.59 3.62 -8.59
CA ILE A 111 10.36 3.93 -7.84
C ILE A 111 9.54 2.69 -7.47
N PHE A 112 9.70 1.60 -8.22
CA PHE A 112 9.03 0.32 -7.96
C PHE A 112 9.78 -0.58 -6.98
N ARG A 113 11.05 -0.28 -6.68
CA ARG A 113 11.86 -1.13 -5.80
C ARG A 113 11.39 -0.99 -4.35
N PRO A 114 11.24 -2.10 -3.62
CA PRO A 114 11.05 -2.05 -2.18
C PRO A 114 12.20 -1.27 -1.53
N ARG A 115 11.86 -0.27 -0.71
CA ARG A 115 12.88 0.50 0.03
C ARG A 115 13.38 -0.33 1.20
N ALA A 116 14.66 -0.23 1.53
CA ALA A 116 15.23 -0.91 2.69
C ALA A 116 14.46 -0.62 4.00
N SER A 117 13.85 0.57 4.13
CA SER A 117 13.04 0.97 5.29
C SER A 117 11.65 0.33 5.37
N SER A 118 11.19 -0.38 4.34
CA SER A 118 9.87 -1.06 4.36
C SER A 118 9.89 -2.35 5.16
N GLY A 119 11.08 -2.89 5.46
CA GLY A 119 11.21 -4.06 6.32
C GLY A 119 10.62 -3.82 7.71
N PHE A 120 10.02 -4.84 8.29
CA PHE A 120 9.35 -4.75 9.59
C PHE A 120 10.28 -4.25 10.70
N GLN A 121 11.52 -4.75 10.74
CA GLN A 121 12.56 -4.34 11.70
C GLN A 121 13.51 -3.25 11.17
N ALA A 122 13.28 -2.76 9.95
CA ALA A 122 14.19 -1.82 9.31
C ALA A 122 14.05 -0.42 9.91
N ALA A 123 15.16 0.32 9.95
CA ALA A 123 15.16 1.73 10.36
C ALA A 123 14.24 2.55 9.44
N LYS A 124 13.31 3.28 10.06
CA LYS A 124 12.32 4.09 9.33
C LYS A 124 12.93 5.45 9.01
N SER A 125 13.08 5.73 7.72
CA SER A 125 13.68 6.97 7.21
C SER A 125 12.69 8.12 7.01
N ARG A 126 11.39 7.81 6.96
CA ARG A 126 10.30 8.78 6.76
C ARG A 126 9.37 8.81 7.97
N PRO A 127 8.82 9.98 8.33
CA PRO A 127 7.80 10.06 9.37
C PRO A 127 6.58 9.20 9.04
N LEU A 128 6.03 8.55 10.07
CA LEU A 128 4.90 7.63 9.92
C LEU A 128 3.67 8.32 9.31
N TYR A 129 3.37 9.56 9.72
CA TYR A 129 2.18 10.28 9.23
C TYR A 129 2.18 10.43 7.71
N VAL A 130 3.34 10.68 7.10
CA VAL A 130 3.47 10.81 5.63
C VAL A 130 3.17 9.49 4.95
N LYS A 131 3.60 8.36 5.54
CA LYS A 131 3.34 7.03 4.98
C LYS A 131 1.86 6.66 5.10
N VAL A 132 1.26 6.95 6.25
CA VAL A 132 -0.16 6.70 6.51
C VAL A 132 -1.02 7.53 5.56
N GLU A 133 -0.70 8.79 5.34
CA GLU A 133 -1.41 9.65 4.39
C GLU A 133 -1.40 9.06 2.97
N MET A 134 -0.21 8.70 2.46
CA MET A 134 -0.08 8.06 1.15
C MET A 134 -0.82 6.71 1.07
N PHE A 135 -0.79 5.93 2.16
CA PHE A 135 -1.46 4.65 2.23
C PHE A 135 -2.98 4.80 2.22
N LEU A 136 -3.52 5.75 2.99
CA LEU A 136 -4.95 6.05 3.01
C LEU A 136 -5.43 6.58 1.66
N ASP A 137 -4.66 7.46 1.00
CA ASP A 137 -4.99 7.94 -0.35
C ASP A 137 -5.08 6.76 -1.34
N LEU A 138 -4.11 5.83 -1.29
CA LEU A 138 -4.16 4.62 -2.09
C LEU A 138 -5.41 3.79 -1.78
N ILE A 139 -5.71 3.51 -0.51
CA ILE A 139 -6.89 2.72 -0.12
C ILE A 139 -8.17 3.37 -0.64
N PHE A 140 -8.35 4.67 -0.42
CA PHE A 140 -9.55 5.38 -0.80
C PHE A 140 -9.75 5.41 -2.31
N ARG A 141 -8.68 5.70 -3.06
CA ARG A 141 -8.73 5.65 -4.52
C ARG A 141 -9.02 4.24 -5.02
N ARG A 142 -8.45 3.21 -4.39
CA ARG A 142 -8.66 1.81 -4.79
C ARG A 142 -10.09 1.33 -4.50
N LEU A 143 -10.66 1.72 -3.36
CA LEU A 143 -12.06 1.44 -3.01
C LEU A 143 -13.05 2.12 -3.96
N PHE A 144 -12.69 3.30 -4.48
CA PHE A 144 -13.52 4.04 -5.43
C PHE A 144 -13.30 3.59 -6.88
N TRP A 145 -12.14 3.03 -7.19
CA TRP A 145 -11.75 2.66 -8.55
C TRP A 145 -12.55 1.45 -9.06
N ASP A 146 -13.16 1.62 -10.23
CA ASP A 146 -13.86 0.56 -10.95
C ASP A 146 -13.09 0.25 -12.24
N PRO A 147 -12.51 -0.96 -12.39
CA PRO A 147 -11.81 -1.35 -13.61
C PRO A 147 -12.67 -1.28 -14.89
N SER A 148 -14.00 -1.37 -14.77
CA SER A 148 -14.91 -1.25 -15.90
C SER A 148 -15.12 0.19 -16.36
N GLN A 149 -14.79 1.17 -15.49
CA GLN A 149 -14.97 2.60 -15.72
C GLN A 149 -13.72 3.39 -15.25
N PRO A 150 -12.54 3.14 -15.86
CA PRO A 150 -11.27 3.71 -15.41
C PRO A 150 -11.17 5.23 -15.56
N GLU A 151 -11.99 5.81 -16.44
CA GLU A 151 -12.02 7.25 -16.74
C GLU A 151 -12.72 8.08 -15.65
N ILE A 152 -13.42 7.44 -14.70
CA ILE A 152 -14.13 8.17 -13.65
C ILE A 152 -13.11 8.73 -12.66
N PRO A 153 -13.01 10.07 -12.53
CA PRO A 153 -12.06 10.67 -11.61
C PRO A 153 -12.48 10.41 -10.16
N PHE A 154 -11.49 10.27 -9.30
CA PHE A 154 -11.71 10.11 -7.87
C PHE A 154 -12.52 11.28 -7.28
N ASN A 155 -13.56 10.96 -6.51
CA ASN A 155 -14.41 11.94 -5.85
C ASN A 155 -14.77 11.50 -4.44
N TYR A 156 -14.46 12.34 -3.45
CA TYR A 156 -14.77 12.11 -2.03
C TYR A 156 -16.27 11.92 -1.75
N ASP A 157 -17.15 12.67 -2.41
CA ASP A 157 -18.59 12.51 -2.22
C ASP A 157 -19.09 11.16 -2.74
N GLY A 158 -18.49 10.70 -3.84
CA GLY A 158 -18.76 9.38 -4.41
C GLY A 158 -18.27 8.27 -3.48
N LEU A 159 -17.04 8.37 -2.99
CA LEU A 159 -16.48 7.45 -2.01
C LEU A 159 -17.31 7.40 -0.73
N LEU A 160 -17.77 8.54 -0.20
CA LEU A 160 -18.57 8.57 1.01
C LEU A 160 -19.92 7.84 0.82
N LYS A 161 -20.55 7.97 -0.36
CA LYS A 161 -21.75 7.20 -0.70
C LYS A 161 -21.46 5.70 -0.74
N LEU A 162 -20.31 5.31 -1.29
CA LEU A 162 -19.86 3.92 -1.35
C LEU A 162 -19.60 3.36 0.06
N ILE A 163 -18.90 4.08 0.92
CA ILE A 163 -18.65 3.69 2.32
C ILE A 163 -19.97 3.53 3.08
N LYS A 164 -20.91 4.47 2.94
CA LYS A 164 -22.24 4.36 3.57
C LYS A 164 -23.02 3.14 3.09
N LYS A 165 -22.84 2.76 1.81
CA LYS A 165 -23.46 1.55 1.26
C LYS A 165 -22.82 0.30 1.89
N ILE A 166 -21.49 0.24 1.97
CA ILE A 166 -20.75 -0.86 2.60
C ILE A 166 -21.17 -1.02 4.07
N ASP A 167 -21.24 0.09 4.83
CA ASP A 167 -21.67 0.10 6.23
C ASP A 167 -23.09 -0.47 6.38
N LYS A 168 -24.01 -0.06 5.51
CA LYS A 168 -25.38 -0.60 5.47
C LYS A 168 -25.42 -2.09 5.15
N ASP A 169 -24.57 -2.55 4.23
CA ASP A 169 -24.52 -3.96 3.79
C ASP A 169 -23.87 -4.88 4.84
N LEU A 170 -22.95 -4.34 5.66
CA LEU A 170 -22.29 -5.08 6.74
C LEU A 170 -23.21 -5.36 7.94
N GLY A 171 -24.27 -4.55 8.12
CA GLY A 171 -25.21 -4.70 9.23
C GLY A 171 -24.62 -4.35 10.61
N PRO A 172 -25.44 -4.36 11.67
CA PRO A 172 -24.98 -4.19 13.05
C PRO A 172 -24.22 -5.42 13.58
#